data_AF-A0A4V5ZYE7-F1
#
_entry.id   AF-A0A4V5ZYE7-F1
#
_cell.length_a   1.000
_cell.length_b   1.000
_cell.length_c   1.000
_cell.angle_alpha   90.00
_cell.angle_beta   90.00
_cell.angle_gamma   90.00
#
_symmetry.space_group_name_H-M   'P 1'
#
loop_
_entity.id
_entity.type
_entity.pdbx_description
1 polymer ?
#
loop_
_entity_poly.entity_id
_entity_poly.type
_entity_poly.pdbx_seq_one_letter_code
_entity_poly.pdbx_strand_id
1 'polypeptide(L)'
;MDLLKLQTAIKSDGENKKEQQEIEQSLEEDRKVVIQAAIVRVMKMRKKLQHNTLITEVVEQVTIRFQPRINLIKKCIDLLMEKEYIKRDEEEKNAYELFLRFSLLLGDVLLGQ
;
A
#
# COMPACT_ATOMS: atom_id res chain seq x y z
N MET A 1 34.10 29.17 -25.94
CA MET A 1 32.99 28.53 -25.21
C MET A 1 33.03 27.05 -25.55
N ASP A 2 33.49 26.22 -24.61
CA ASP A 2 33.77 24.81 -24.87
C ASP A 2 32.49 24.01 -25.08
N LEU A 3 32.33 23.51 -26.32
CA LEU A 3 31.25 22.61 -26.72
C LEU A 3 31.24 21.32 -25.88
N LEU A 4 32.36 20.96 -25.24
CA LEU A 4 32.50 19.82 -24.34
C LEU A 4 31.72 19.97 -23.03
N LYS A 5 31.44 21.19 -22.53
CA LYS A 5 30.68 21.37 -21.29
C LYS A 5 29.17 21.15 -21.48
N LEU A 6 28.69 21.19 -22.72
CA LEU A 6 27.27 21.06 -23.05
C LEU A 6 26.82 19.58 -23.13
N GLN A 7 27.73 18.66 -23.49
CA GLN A 7 27.41 17.22 -23.57
C GLN A 7 27.31 16.54 -22.19
N THR A 8 28.04 17.02 -21.19
CA THR A 8 28.04 16.44 -19.83
C THR A 8 26.81 16.86 -19.03
N ALA A 9 26.29 18.07 -19.24
CA ALA A 9 25.13 18.59 -18.52
C ALA A 9 23.78 17.99 -18.99
N ILE A 10 23.72 17.47 -20.23
CA ILE A 10 22.49 16.89 -20.80
C ILE A 10 22.31 15.41 -20.41
N LYS A 11 23.40 14.67 -20.17
CA LYS A 11 23.33 13.26 -19.77
C LYS A 11 22.95 13.07 -18.29
N SER A 12 23.42 13.95 -17.40
CA SER A 12 23.18 13.84 -15.96
C SER A 12 21.72 14.07 -15.54
N ASP A 13 20.98 14.90 -16.27
CA ASP A 13 19.64 15.32 -15.85
C ASP A 13 18.54 14.28 -16.18
N GLY A 14 18.73 13.51 -17.25
CA GLY A 14 17.82 12.43 -17.65
C GLY A 14 18.03 11.15 -16.83
N GLU A 15 19.30 10.78 -16.59
CA GLU A 15 19.66 9.60 -15.79
C GLU A 15 19.27 9.80 -14.31
N ASN A 16 19.53 10.97 -13.72
CA ASN A 16 19.10 11.30 -12.36
C ASN A 16 17.57 11.30 -12.20
N LYS A 17 16.81 11.79 -13.20
CA LYS A 17 15.34 11.77 -13.16
C LYS A 17 14.80 10.35 -13.21
N LYS A 18 15.44 9.48 -13.99
CA LYS A 18 15.05 8.07 -14.09
C LYS A 18 15.35 7.31 -12.80
N GLU A 19 16.54 7.49 -12.24
CA GLU A 19 16.92 6.88 -10.96
C GLU A 19 16.01 7.36 -9.82
N GLN A 20 15.69 8.66 -9.76
CA GLN A 20 14.76 9.21 -8.78
C GLN A 20 13.35 8.62 -8.91
N GLN A 21 12.87 8.40 -10.14
CA GLN A 21 11.58 7.77 -10.40
C GLN A 21 11.56 6.29 -9.98
N GLU A 22 12.63 5.54 -10.24
CA GLU A 22 12.76 4.15 -9.83
C GLU A 22 12.77 4.02 -8.29
N ILE A 23 13.47 4.92 -7.60
CA ILE A 23 13.46 4.99 -6.13
C ILE A 23 12.06 5.32 -5.59
N GLU A 24 11.37 6.30 -6.18
CA GLU A 24 10.02 6.68 -5.74
C GLU A 24 9.01 5.54 -5.94
N GLN A 25 9.12 4.80 -7.05
CA GLN A 25 8.28 3.63 -7.31
C GLN A 25 8.52 2.52 -6.29
N SER A 26 9.79 2.19 -6.02
CA SER A 26 10.18 1.20 -5.01
C SER A 26 9.62 1.56 -3.62
N LEU A 27 9.73 2.84 -3.22
CA LEU A 27 9.15 3.32 -1.96
C LEU A 27 7.62 3.24 -1.94
N GLU A 28 6.94 3.46 -3.07
CA GLU A 28 5.49 3.30 -3.15
C GLU A 28 5.08 1.83 -2.98
N GLU A 29 5.84 0.89 -3.53
CA GLU A 29 5.61 -0.55 -3.37
C GLU A 29 5.78 -0.98 -1.91
N ASP A 30 6.84 -0.55 -1.23
CA ASP A 30 7.03 -0.80 0.20
C ASP A 30 5.86 -0.27 1.04
N ARG A 31 5.40 0.95 0.74
CA ARG A 31 4.22 1.54 1.40
C ARG A 31 2.96 0.72 1.14
N LYS A 32 2.76 0.19 -0.06
CA LYS A 32 1.61 -0.69 -0.38
C LYS A 32 1.64 -1.95 0.46
N VAL A 33 2.80 -2.57 0.65
CA VAL A 33 2.95 -3.77 1.47
C VAL A 33 2.58 -3.48 2.93
N VAL A 34 3.09 -2.38 3.49
CA VAL A 34 2.79 -1.98 4.88
C VAL A 34 1.28 -1.69 5.07
N ILE A 35 0.67 -0.98 4.12
CA ILE A 35 -0.77 -0.67 4.16
C ILE A 35 -1.61 -1.94 4.06
N GLN A 36 -1.27 -2.86 3.14
CA GLN A 36 -1.97 -4.15 3.03
C GLN A 36 -1.90 -4.94 4.33
N ALA A 37 -0.72 -5.02 4.95
CA ALA A 37 -0.54 -5.68 6.23
C ALA A 37 -1.39 -5.04 7.35
N ALA A 38 -1.46 -3.70 7.38
CA ALA A 38 -2.30 -2.97 8.33
C ALA A 38 -3.81 -3.26 8.12
N ILE A 39 -4.30 -3.22 6.87
CA ILE A 39 -5.70 -3.55 6.54
C ILE A 39 -6.03 -4.97 7.00
N VAL A 40 -5.20 -5.96 6.66
CA VAL A 40 -5.44 -7.36 7.06
C VAL A 40 -5.45 -7.50 8.59
N ARG A 41 -4.56 -6.80 9.30
CA ARG A 41 -4.51 -6.80 10.77
C ARG A 41 -5.81 -6.24 11.38
N VAL A 42 -6.27 -5.07 10.92
CA VAL A 42 -7.53 -4.45 11.35
C VAL A 42 -8.71 -5.38 11.08
N MET A 43 -8.83 -5.88 9.85
CA MET A 43 -9.95 -6.73 9.44
C MET A 43 -9.96 -8.09 10.17
N LYS A 44 -8.80 -8.65 10.49
CA LYS A 44 -8.70 -9.87 11.32
C LYS A 44 -9.26 -9.67 12.72
N MET A 45 -9.06 -8.50 13.32
CA MET A 45 -9.56 -8.15 14.66
C MET A 45 -11.05 -7.81 14.67
N ARG A 46 -11.52 -7.05 13.68
CA ARG A 46 -12.89 -6.52 13.64
C ARG A 46 -13.91 -7.45 12.96
N LYS A 47 -13.46 -8.33 12.05
CA LYS A 47 -14.27 -9.22 11.19
C LYS A 47 -15.17 -8.51 10.17
N LYS A 48 -15.84 -7.43 10.56
CA LYS A 48 -16.65 -6.55 9.71
C LYS A 48 -16.37 -5.09 10.06
N LEU A 49 -16.20 -4.22 9.06
CA LEU A 49 -15.94 -2.80 9.31
C LEU A 49 -16.42 -1.91 8.16
N GLN A 50 -16.94 -0.73 8.50
CA GLN A 50 -17.29 0.31 7.53
C GLN A 50 -16.06 0.84 6.79
N HIS A 51 -16.22 1.21 5.52
CA HIS A 51 -15.16 1.77 4.69
C HIS A 51 -14.43 2.95 5.35
N ASN A 52 -15.18 3.95 5.84
CA ASN A 52 -14.58 5.13 6.45
C ASN A 52 -13.83 4.77 7.74
N THR A 53 -14.41 3.91 8.58
CA THR A 53 -13.78 3.44 9.81
C THR A 53 -12.51 2.63 9.52
N LEU A 54 -12.52 1.77 8.51
CA LEU A 54 -11.34 1.02 8.07
C LEU A 54 -10.22 1.94 7.63
N ILE A 55 -10.53 2.96 6.82
CA ILE A 55 -9.53 3.94 6.40
C ILE A 55 -8.93 4.65 7.61
N THR A 56 -9.76 5.12 8.54
CA THR A 56 -9.29 5.81 9.75
C THR A 56 -8.35 4.92 10.57
N GLU A 57 -8.77 3.69 10.90
CA GLU A 57 -7.93 2.77 11.69
C GLU A 57 -6.60 2.44 10.98
N VAL A 58 -6.64 2.27 9.65
CA VAL A 58 -5.41 2.01 8.87
C VAL A 58 -4.49 3.22 8.91
N VAL A 59 -5.01 4.43 8.68
CA VAL A 59 -4.21 5.67 8.75
C VAL A 59 -3.53 5.81 10.10
N GLU A 60 -4.26 5.59 11.19
CA GLU A 60 -3.71 5.64 12.55
C GLU A 60 -2.53 4.67 12.74
N GLN A 61 -2.64 3.44 12.24
CA GLN A 61 -1.57 2.44 12.35
C GLN A 61 -0.34 2.75 11.49
N VAL A 62 -0.51 3.27 10.28
CA VAL A 62 0.64 3.51 9.37
C VAL A 62 1.30 4.87 9.54
N THR A 63 0.62 5.86 10.12
CA THR A 63 1.15 7.22 10.31
C THR A 63 2.42 7.26 11.15
N ILE A 64 2.63 6.26 12.02
CA ILE A 64 3.86 6.09 12.81
C ILE A 64 5.10 5.91 11.91
N ARG A 65 4.93 5.36 10.71
CA ARG A 65 6.02 5.09 9.76
C ARG A 65 6.09 6.12 8.63
N PHE A 66 4.94 6.53 8.10
CA PHE A 66 4.83 7.53 7.03
C PHE A 66 3.41 8.06 6.95
N GLN A 67 3.23 9.27 6.39
CA GLN A 67 1.89 9.82 6.12
C GLN A 67 1.29 9.16 4.87
N PRO A 68 0.25 8.31 4.98
CA PRO A 68 -0.31 7.62 3.83
C PRO A 68 -1.20 8.54 3.00
N ARG A 69 -1.25 8.32 1.68
CA ARG A 69 -2.26 8.90 0.80
C ARG A 69 -3.51 8.04 0.82
N ILE A 70 -4.69 8.63 1.05
CA ILE A 70 -5.96 7.88 1.08
C ILE A 70 -6.21 7.08 -0.21
N ASN A 71 -5.82 7.64 -1.36
CA ASN A 71 -5.93 6.94 -2.65
C ASN A 71 -5.12 5.63 -2.70
N LEU A 72 -3.98 5.58 -2.01
CA LEU A 72 -3.17 4.36 -1.93
C LEU A 72 -3.85 3.29 -1.07
N ILE A 73 -4.47 3.71 0.05
CA ILE A 73 -5.25 2.81 0.91
C ILE A 73 -6.42 2.20 0.14
N LYS A 74 -7.17 3.03 -0.62
CA LYS A 74 -8.28 2.55 -1.46
C LYS A 74 -7.82 1.51 -2.48
N LYS A 75 -6.71 1.77 -3.19
CA LYS A 75 -6.12 0.78 -4.11
C LYS A 75 -5.73 -0.53 -3.42
N CYS A 76 -5.20 -0.46 -2.19
CA CYS A 76 -4.87 -1.65 -1.41
C CYS A 76 -6.12 -2.43 -0.96
N ILE A 77 -7.22 -1.74 -0.63
CA ILE A 77 -8.51 -2.37 -0.33
C ILE A 77 -9.03 -3.11 -1.57
N ASP A 78 -8.99 -2.48 -2.74
CA ASP A 78 -9.41 -3.10 -4.01
C ASP A 78 -8.59 -4.35 -4.31
N LEU A 79 -7.26 -4.26 -4.18
CA LEU A 79 -6.36 -5.41 -4.34
C LEU A 79 -6.66 -6.55 -3.34
N LEU A 80 -6.99 -6.22 -2.10
CA LEU A 80 -7.33 -7.23 -1.08
C LEU A 80 -8.71 -7.84 -1.29
N MET A 81 -9.63 -7.14 -1.96
CA MET A 81 -10.89 -7.72 -2.44
C MET A 81 -10.64 -8.69 -3.59
N GLU A 82 -9.85 -8.29 -4.60
CA GLU A 82 -9.48 -9.13 -5.73
C GLU A 82 -8.77 -10.42 -5.29
N LYS A 83 -7.94 -10.34 -4.26
CA LYS A 83 -7.24 -11.47 -3.65
C LYS A 83 -8.10 -12.27 -2.66
N GLU A 84 -9.39 -11.98 -2.54
CA GLU A 84 -10.33 -12.69 -1.66
C GLU A 84 -9.91 -12.69 -0.16
N TYR A 85 -9.24 -11.64 0.31
CA TYR A 85 -8.97 -11.46 1.75
C TYR A 85 -10.17 -10.84 2.46
N ILE A 86 -10.79 -9.87 1.79
CA ILE A 86 -12.00 -9.18 2.25
C ILE A 86 -13.03 -9.20 1.13
N LYS A 87 -14.31 -9.16 1.48
CA LYS A 87 -15.41 -8.98 0.54
C LYS A 87 -16.26 -7.80 0.97
N ARG A 88 -17.07 -7.26 0.07
CA ARG A 88 -18.17 -6.37 0.49
C ARG A 88 -19.21 -7.19 1.24
N ASP A 89 -19.78 -6.58 2.25
CA ASP A 89 -20.91 -7.14 2.97
C ASP A 89 -22.14 -7.24 2.05
N GLU A 90 -22.95 -8.28 2.26
CA GLU A 90 -24.11 -8.58 1.42
C GLU A 90 -25.30 -7.67 1.73
N GLU A 91 -25.44 -7.24 2.99
CA GLU A 91 -26.54 -6.39 3.44
C GLU A 91 -26.15 -4.90 3.40
N GLU A 92 -24.90 -4.61 3.72
CA GLU A 92 -24.38 -3.26 3.90
C GLU A 92 -23.24 -2.95 2.93
N LYS A 93 -23.59 -2.38 1.77
CA LYS A 93 -22.63 -2.12 0.66
C LYS A 93 -21.39 -1.31 1.04
N ASN A 94 -21.43 -0.55 2.13
CA ASN A 94 -20.32 0.28 2.64
C ASN A 94 -19.43 -0.42 3.68
N ALA A 95 -19.76 -1.65 4.05
CA ALA A 95 -18.97 -2.48 4.94
C ALA A 95 -18.15 -3.53 4.17
N TYR A 96 -17.03 -3.89 4.76
CA TYR A 96 -16.21 -5.02 4.34
C TYR A 96 -16.30 -6.11 5.39
N GLU A 97 -16.27 -7.36 4.94
CA GLU A 97 -16.16 -8.54 5.79
C GLU A 97 -14.87 -9.30 5.47
N LEU A 98 -14.29 -9.92 6.49
CA LEU A 98 -13.15 -10.79 6.37
C LEU A 98 -13.57 -12.12 5.70
N PHE A 99 -13.07 -12.39 4.49
CA PHE A 99 -13.45 -13.57 3.70
C PHE A 99 -12.52 -14.78 3.91
N LEU A 100 -11.22 -14.52 4.16
CA LEU A 100 -10.13 -15.49 4.40
C LEU A 100 -10.31 -16.86 3.72
N ARG A 101 -10.02 -16.91 2.41
CA ARG A 101 -9.74 -18.16 1.69
C ARG A 101 -8.25 -18.34 1.35
N PHE A 102 -7.30 -17.94 2.20
CA PHE A 102 -5.88 -18.32 2.00
C PHE A 102 -5.14 -18.44 3.33
N SER A 103 -4.85 -19.69 3.71
CA SER A 103 -4.15 -20.10 4.94
C SER A 103 -2.62 -19.94 4.89
N LEU A 104 -2.01 -19.32 3.87
CA LEU A 104 -0.57 -19.49 3.63
C LEU A 104 0.28 -18.22 3.38
N LEU A 105 -0.26 -17.00 3.44
CA LEU A 105 0.57 -15.80 3.22
C LEU A 105 0.84 -14.96 4.46
N LEU A 106 0.20 -15.24 5.60
CA LEU A 106 0.46 -14.55 6.86
C LEU A 106 1.25 -15.37 7.89
N GLY A 107 1.49 -16.67 7.63
CA GLY A 107 2.23 -17.54 8.55
C GLY A 107 3.71 -17.16 8.68
N ASP A 108 4.34 -16.75 7.57
CA ASP A 108 5.81 -16.58 7.54
C ASP A 108 6.27 -15.11 7.58
N VAL A 109 5.39 -14.14 7.27
CA VAL A 109 5.77 -12.71 7.22
C VAL A 109 5.46 -11.95 8.53
N LEU A 110 4.62 -12.50 9.41
CA LEU A 110 4.16 -11.79 10.62
C LEU A 110 4.41 -12.51 11.96
N LEU A 111 5.07 -13.67 11.95
CA LEU A 111 5.61 -14.32 13.16
C LEU A 111 7.15 -14.36 13.20
N GLY A 112 7.82 -13.51 12.42
CA GLY A 112 9.25 -13.25 12.57
C GLY A 112 9.46 -11.91 13.27
N GLN A 113 9.78 -11.96 14.57
CA GLN A 113 10.35 -10.90 15.45
C GLN A 113 9.86 -9.46 15.28
#